data_AF-A0A134CGZ6-F1
#
_entry.id   AF-A0A134CGZ6-F1
#
_cell.length_a   1.000
_cell.length_b   1.000
_cell.length_c   1.000
_cell.angle_alpha   90.00
_cell.angle_beta   90.00
_cell.angle_gamma   90.00
#
_symmetry.space_group_name_H-M   'P 1'
#
loop_
_entity.id
_entity.type
_entity.pdbx_description
1 polymer ?
#
loop_
_entity_poly.entity_id
_entity_poly.type
_entity_poly.pdbx_seq_one_letter_code
_entity_poly.pdbx_strand_id
1 'polypeptide(L)'
;NSIAFGKTGGTITGLTNTTWDGKTIVTGRAATEDQLKQVSDTVDENAKAATDFRLVKAGTTKDADGTKDYTVSENGKITLTVQDKNHKDQLQEIGITDVARKSDVDKMLKEGFTVGEVGEAGKPGKDGTDGKVEVVGKDGSAVVINGKDGSIGMKGKDGANGKLFLQKVPGLDGADGETRMVYEADGKENVVATKDDGFFVEGDMGDKSIKQKLNTLLRVRGGNKEEKELTENNIGVVGSTDRGLDIKLAKNLKNLESATFTKTVTTPNGDVTTVTTINDKGMTIGTGDKALA
;
A
#
# COMPACT_ATOMS: atom_id res chain seq x y z
N ASN A 1 -78.97 12.35 66.64
CA ASN A 1 -79.22 10.90 66.48
C ASN A 1 -77.90 10.16 66.42
N SER A 2 -77.38 9.71 67.56
CA SER A 2 -76.30 8.73 67.59
C SER A 2 -76.92 7.36 67.36
N ILE A 3 -76.39 6.61 66.39
CA ILE A 3 -76.68 5.18 66.29
C ILE A 3 -75.57 4.49 67.09
N ALA A 4 -75.90 3.91 68.24
CA ALA A 4 -74.95 3.21 69.10
C ALA A 4 -75.08 1.70 68.89
N PHE A 5 -73.99 1.05 68.46
CA PHE A 5 -73.93 -0.40 68.27
C PHE A 5 -73.19 -1.04 69.45
N GLY A 6 -73.86 -1.94 70.17
CA GLY A 6 -73.45 -2.41 71.50
C GLY A 6 -72.87 -3.83 71.57
N LYS A 7 -72.56 -4.49 70.46
CA LYS A 7 -71.89 -5.82 70.47
C LYS A 7 -70.91 -5.95 69.30
N THR A 8 -69.80 -6.64 69.55
CA THR A 8 -68.80 -7.02 68.53
C THR A 8 -69.47 -7.83 67.42
N GLY A 9 -69.38 -7.38 66.17
CA GLY A 9 -69.95 -8.07 65.00
C GLY A 9 -71.34 -7.64 64.54
N GLY A 10 -71.85 -6.48 64.96
CA GLY A 10 -73.12 -5.94 64.42
C GLY A 10 -73.00 -5.49 62.96
N THR A 11 -73.96 -5.87 62.12
CA THR A 11 -74.07 -5.45 60.70
C THR A 11 -75.23 -4.47 60.50
N ILE A 12 -75.11 -3.59 59.49
CA ILE A 12 -76.18 -2.70 59.04
C ILE A 12 -76.63 -3.18 57.67
N THR A 13 -77.87 -3.62 57.53
CA THR A 13 -78.46 -4.15 56.29
C THR A 13 -79.53 -3.22 55.73
N GLY A 14 -79.93 -3.41 54.46
CA GLY A 14 -80.99 -2.63 53.81
C GLY A 14 -80.58 -1.24 53.28
N LEU A 15 -79.28 -0.99 53.15
CA LEU A 15 -78.75 0.26 52.61
C LEU A 15 -79.00 0.36 51.10
N THR A 16 -79.34 1.56 50.61
CA THR A 16 -79.71 1.79 49.19
C THR A 16 -78.56 2.29 48.33
N ASN A 17 -77.45 2.75 48.93
CA ASN A 17 -76.25 3.18 48.22
C ASN A 17 -75.40 1.99 47.80
N THR A 18 -75.80 1.28 46.74
CA THR A 18 -75.16 0.04 46.28
C THR A 18 -74.22 0.21 45.08
N THR A 19 -74.13 1.41 44.51
CA THR A 19 -73.28 1.71 43.36
C THR A 19 -72.28 2.81 43.67
N TRP A 20 -71.03 2.63 43.24
CA TRP A 20 -69.98 3.63 43.40
C TRP A 20 -70.04 4.64 42.25
N ASP A 21 -70.13 5.93 42.58
CA ASP A 21 -69.97 7.03 41.62
C ASP A 21 -68.86 7.97 42.12
N GLY A 22 -67.69 7.87 41.48
CA GLY A 22 -66.53 8.70 41.81
C GLY A 22 -66.72 10.20 41.48
N LYS A 23 -67.79 10.59 40.78
CA LYS A 23 -68.07 11.99 40.42
C LYS A 23 -69.01 12.68 41.40
N THR A 24 -69.83 11.94 42.15
CA THR A 24 -70.84 12.50 43.07
C THR A 24 -70.62 12.06 44.51
N ILE A 25 -69.42 12.35 45.04
CA ILE A 25 -69.02 11.97 46.39
C ILE A 25 -69.75 12.86 47.42
N VAL A 26 -70.37 12.23 48.42
CA VAL A 26 -71.04 12.92 49.53
C VAL A 26 -70.21 12.81 50.80
N THR A 27 -69.75 13.95 51.32
CA THR A 27 -68.92 14.00 52.54
C THR A 27 -69.66 13.48 53.78
N GLY A 28 -68.95 12.76 54.66
CA GLY A 28 -69.48 12.23 55.91
C GLY A 28 -70.42 11.02 55.78
N ARG A 29 -70.72 10.56 54.56
CA ARG A 29 -71.51 9.35 54.31
C ARG A 29 -70.61 8.10 54.31
N ALA A 30 -71.02 7.05 55.02
CA ALA A 30 -70.33 5.75 54.97
C ALA A 30 -70.58 5.03 53.64
N ALA A 31 -69.57 4.34 53.12
CA ALA A 31 -69.69 3.46 51.95
C ALA A 31 -70.29 2.09 52.33
N THR A 32 -71.01 1.45 51.42
CA THR A 32 -71.47 0.05 51.56
C THR A 32 -70.41 -0.94 51.09
N GLU A 33 -70.55 -2.20 51.51
CA GLU A 33 -69.74 -3.31 50.99
C GLU A 33 -69.86 -3.45 49.46
N ASP A 34 -71.04 -3.18 48.88
CA ASP A 34 -71.24 -3.21 47.42
C ASP A 34 -70.39 -2.14 46.70
N GLN A 35 -70.35 -0.91 47.23
CA GLN A 35 -69.53 0.17 46.66
C GLN A 35 -68.04 -0.14 46.79
N LEU A 36 -67.60 -0.66 47.94
CA LEU A 36 -66.21 -1.04 48.14
C LEU A 36 -65.81 -2.21 47.24
N LYS A 37 -66.70 -3.18 47.03
CA LYS A 37 -66.48 -4.30 46.10
C LYS A 37 -66.27 -3.79 44.68
N GLN A 38 -67.10 -2.87 44.19
CA GLN A 38 -66.93 -2.31 42.83
C GLN A 38 -65.57 -1.62 42.66
N VAL A 39 -65.13 -0.84 43.64
CA VAL A 39 -63.80 -0.20 43.62
C VAL A 39 -62.69 -1.26 43.67
N SER A 40 -62.81 -2.26 44.53
CA SER A 40 -61.85 -3.36 44.65
C SER A 40 -61.73 -4.16 43.35
N ASP A 41 -62.86 -4.52 42.74
CA ASP A 41 -62.91 -5.22 41.46
C ASP A 41 -62.24 -4.37 40.37
N THR A 42 -62.53 -3.07 40.31
CA THR A 42 -61.92 -2.13 39.35
C THR A 42 -60.39 -2.05 39.52
N VAL A 43 -59.90 -2.00 40.76
CA VAL A 43 -58.46 -1.96 41.04
C VAL A 43 -57.78 -3.27 40.65
N ASP A 44 -58.41 -4.41 40.95
CA ASP A 44 -57.91 -5.74 40.58
C ASP A 44 -57.90 -5.94 39.05
N GLU A 45 -58.93 -5.49 38.35
CA GLU A 45 -59.00 -5.49 36.88
C GLU A 45 -57.89 -4.61 36.27
N ASN A 46 -57.68 -3.40 36.79
CA ASN A 46 -56.60 -2.52 36.34
C ASN A 46 -55.21 -3.12 36.59
N ALA A 47 -55.01 -3.78 37.74
CA ALA A 47 -53.75 -4.44 38.07
C ALA A 47 -53.49 -5.63 37.14
N LYS A 48 -54.52 -6.42 36.84
CA LYS A 48 -54.44 -7.51 35.87
C LYS A 48 -54.14 -6.97 34.47
N ALA A 49 -54.77 -5.87 34.05
CA ALA A 49 -54.60 -5.31 32.71
C ALA A 49 -53.26 -4.58 32.46
N ALA A 50 -52.44 -4.36 33.50
CA ALA A 50 -51.17 -3.66 33.37
C ALA A 50 -50.15 -4.45 32.53
N THR A 51 -49.54 -3.80 31.54
CA THR A 51 -48.58 -4.43 30.62
C THR A 51 -47.13 -4.07 30.93
N ASP A 52 -46.20 -5.02 30.80
CA ASP A 52 -44.75 -4.82 30.96
C ASP A 52 -43.98 -5.65 29.90
N PHE A 53 -43.87 -5.09 28.69
CA PHE A 53 -43.14 -5.74 27.59
C PHE A 53 -41.63 -5.70 27.79
N ARG A 54 -41.00 -6.88 27.73
CA ARG A 54 -39.55 -7.04 27.87
C ARG A 54 -38.99 -7.85 26.72
N LEU A 55 -37.75 -7.54 26.31
CA LEU A 55 -37.02 -8.35 25.34
C LEU A 55 -36.80 -9.76 25.91
N VAL A 56 -37.17 -10.76 25.13
CA VAL A 56 -36.96 -12.18 25.43
C VAL A 56 -35.98 -12.78 24.43
N LYS A 57 -35.58 -14.05 24.59
CA LYS A 57 -34.71 -14.74 23.63
C LYS A 57 -35.44 -15.02 22.32
N ALA A 58 -34.69 -15.18 21.23
CA ALA A 58 -35.29 -15.44 19.93
C ALA A 58 -35.97 -16.82 19.91
N GLY A 59 -37.18 -16.87 19.35
CA GLY A 59 -38.00 -18.08 19.33
C GLY A 59 -38.84 -18.32 20.59
N THR A 60 -38.91 -17.36 21.52
CA THR A 60 -39.89 -17.42 22.62
C THR A 60 -41.30 -17.49 22.06
N THR A 61 -42.12 -18.32 22.69
CA THR A 61 -43.55 -18.45 22.44
C THR A 61 -44.31 -18.20 23.73
N LYS A 62 -45.64 -18.22 23.69
CA LYS A 62 -46.46 -18.11 24.91
C LYS A 62 -46.19 -19.22 25.94
N ASP A 63 -45.78 -20.41 25.48
CA ASP A 63 -45.67 -21.62 26.30
C ASP A 63 -44.21 -22.00 26.63
N ALA A 64 -43.22 -21.37 25.99
CA ALA A 64 -41.82 -21.73 26.15
C ALA A 64 -40.86 -20.58 25.85
N ASP A 65 -39.77 -20.52 26.60
CA ASP A 65 -38.68 -19.57 26.38
C ASP A 65 -37.85 -19.95 25.14
N GLY A 66 -37.44 -18.94 24.39
CA GLY A 66 -36.55 -19.08 23.25
C GLY A 66 -35.14 -19.45 23.69
N THR A 67 -34.44 -20.17 22.82
CA THR A 67 -33.05 -20.59 23.05
C THR A 67 -32.09 -20.03 22.00
N LYS A 68 -32.62 -19.33 20.99
CA LYS A 68 -31.82 -18.79 19.89
C LYS A 68 -31.35 -17.38 20.21
N ASP A 69 -30.22 -17.02 19.61
CA ASP A 69 -29.77 -15.64 19.57
C ASP A 69 -30.39 -14.92 18.37
N TYR A 70 -30.49 -13.60 18.49
CA TYR A 70 -30.94 -12.76 17.38
C TYR A 70 -29.86 -12.68 16.32
N THR A 71 -30.23 -12.99 15.08
CA THR A 71 -29.35 -12.90 13.90
C THR A 71 -29.89 -11.89 12.90
N VAL A 72 -29.00 -11.39 12.06
CA VAL A 72 -29.39 -10.56 10.91
C VAL A 72 -29.92 -11.48 9.81
N SER A 73 -31.10 -11.18 9.30
CA SER A 73 -31.74 -11.92 8.20
C SER A 73 -31.08 -11.65 6.83
N GLU A 74 -31.54 -12.39 5.82
CA GLU A 74 -31.19 -12.18 4.42
C GLU A 74 -31.60 -10.82 3.85
N ASN A 75 -32.39 -10.01 4.56
CA ASN A 75 -32.73 -8.64 4.13
C ASN A 75 -32.12 -7.55 5.03
N GLY A 76 -31.14 -7.89 5.88
CA GLY A 76 -30.47 -6.90 6.74
C GLY A 76 -31.32 -6.42 7.92
N LYS A 77 -32.27 -7.25 8.36
CA LYS A 77 -33.19 -6.95 9.46
C LYS A 77 -32.90 -7.84 10.67
N ILE A 78 -32.98 -7.28 11.86
CA ILE A 78 -33.10 -8.04 13.11
C ILE A 78 -34.55 -7.91 13.59
N THR A 79 -35.23 -9.03 13.81
CA THR A 79 -36.56 -9.07 14.42
C THR A 79 -36.41 -9.46 15.87
N LEU A 80 -36.65 -8.50 16.77
CA LEU A 80 -36.64 -8.69 18.22
C LEU A 80 -38.04 -9.09 18.69
N THR A 81 -38.13 -10.07 19.58
CA THR A 81 -39.40 -10.46 20.21
C THR A 81 -39.45 -9.90 21.63
N VAL A 82 -40.49 -9.14 21.93
CA VAL A 82 -40.82 -8.74 23.30
C VAL A 82 -42.07 -9.46 23.77
N GLN A 83 -42.10 -9.86 25.03
CA GLN A 83 -43.25 -10.52 25.65
C GLN A 83 -43.69 -9.70 26.86
N ASP A 84 -44.99 -9.54 27.05
CA ASP A 84 -45.52 -8.96 28.27
C ASP A 84 -45.32 -9.93 29.44
N LYS A 85 -44.61 -9.47 30.46
CA LYS A 85 -44.35 -10.26 31.66
C LYS A 85 -45.63 -10.67 32.39
N ASN A 86 -46.66 -9.83 32.35
CA ASN A 86 -47.93 -10.08 33.05
C ASN A 86 -48.92 -10.89 32.18
N HIS A 87 -48.74 -10.88 30.86
CA HIS A 87 -49.59 -11.54 29.87
C HIS A 87 -48.76 -12.32 28.85
N LYS A 88 -48.33 -13.55 29.19
CA LYS A 88 -47.40 -14.33 28.37
C LYS A 88 -47.89 -14.64 26.95
N ASP A 89 -49.19 -14.56 26.72
CA ASP A 89 -49.83 -14.71 25.41
C ASP A 89 -49.67 -13.48 24.51
N GLN A 90 -49.26 -12.34 25.05
CA GLN A 90 -48.99 -11.12 24.31
C GLN A 90 -47.51 -11.01 23.94
N LEU A 91 -47.23 -11.25 22.66
CA LEU A 91 -45.91 -11.05 22.07
C LEU A 91 -45.98 -9.97 20.99
N GLN A 92 -44.93 -9.17 20.88
CA GLN A 92 -44.75 -8.20 19.80
C GLN A 92 -43.38 -8.34 19.16
N GLU A 93 -43.30 -7.97 17.89
CA GLU A 93 -42.05 -7.94 17.14
C GLU A 93 -41.59 -6.50 16.88
N ILE A 94 -40.32 -6.23 17.15
CA ILE A 94 -39.67 -4.94 16.89
C ILE A 94 -38.59 -5.17 15.83
N GLY A 95 -38.64 -4.43 14.73
CA GLY A 95 -37.66 -4.51 13.65
C GLY A 95 -36.54 -3.48 13.79
N ILE A 96 -35.29 -3.92 13.66
CA ILE A 96 -34.14 -3.03 13.38
C ILE A 96 -33.71 -3.31 11.94
N THR A 97 -33.74 -2.30 11.07
CA THR A 97 -33.37 -2.40 9.65
C THR A 97 -31.96 -1.90 9.38
N ASP A 98 -31.47 -2.12 8.17
CA ASP A 98 -30.17 -1.61 7.67
C ASP A 98 -28.95 -2.13 8.45
N VAL A 99 -29.06 -3.34 9.01
CA VAL A 99 -27.96 -3.99 9.73
C VAL A 99 -27.12 -4.80 8.73
N ALA A 100 -25.81 -4.55 8.71
CA ALA A 100 -24.88 -5.30 7.87
C ALA A 100 -24.78 -6.77 8.28
N ARG A 101 -24.75 -7.69 7.30
CA ARG A 101 -24.58 -9.12 7.57
C ARG A 101 -23.12 -9.43 7.84
N LYS A 102 -22.86 -10.37 8.75
CA LYS A 102 -21.50 -10.85 9.02
C LYS A 102 -20.83 -11.38 7.75
N SER A 103 -21.54 -12.14 6.92
CA SER A 103 -21.02 -12.66 5.65
C SER A 103 -20.57 -11.55 4.70
N ASP A 104 -21.31 -10.45 4.63
CA ASP A 104 -21.00 -9.33 3.75
C ASP A 104 -19.79 -8.56 4.28
N VAL A 105 -19.72 -8.34 5.60
CA VAL A 105 -18.56 -7.74 6.26
C VAL A 105 -17.32 -8.62 6.09
N ASP A 106 -17.43 -9.92 6.33
CA ASP A 106 -16.34 -10.89 6.13
C ASP A 106 -15.90 -10.92 4.66
N LYS A 107 -16.85 -10.87 3.72
CA LYS A 107 -16.56 -10.83 2.28
C LYS A 107 -15.82 -9.55 1.91
N MET A 108 -16.28 -8.39 2.39
CA MET A 108 -15.59 -7.12 2.17
C MET A 108 -14.17 -7.12 2.75
N LEU A 109 -13.97 -7.71 3.92
CA LEU A 109 -12.65 -7.84 4.53
C LEU A 109 -11.75 -8.81 3.75
N LYS A 110 -12.29 -9.96 3.33
CA LYS A 110 -11.53 -10.96 2.58
C LYS A 110 -11.23 -10.52 1.15
N GLU A 111 -12.20 -9.99 0.42
CA GLU A 111 -12.03 -9.61 -0.99
C GLU A 111 -11.37 -8.24 -1.16
N GLY A 112 -11.61 -7.32 -0.22
CA GLY A 112 -11.03 -5.96 -0.27
C GLY A 112 -9.63 -5.85 0.35
N PHE A 113 -9.24 -6.80 1.21
CA PHE A 113 -7.97 -6.73 1.94
C PHE A 113 -7.43 -8.14 2.25
N THR A 114 -7.03 -8.88 1.21
CA THR A 114 -6.26 -10.12 1.40
C THR A 114 -4.83 -9.78 1.82
N VAL A 115 -4.49 -10.04 3.09
CA VAL A 115 -3.09 -10.10 3.55
C VAL A 115 -2.80 -11.56 3.85
N GLY A 116 -1.78 -12.14 3.23
CA GLY A 116 -1.34 -13.51 3.55
C GLY A 116 -0.93 -13.62 5.02
N GLU A 117 -1.00 -14.82 5.59
CA GLU A 117 -0.50 -15.05 6.95
C GLU A 117 1.02 -14.86 6.97
N VAL A 118 1.55 -14.05 7.90
CA VAL A 118 2.99 -13.85 8.06
C VAL A 118 3.63 -15.17 8.49
N GLY A 119 4.61 -15.66 7.72
CA GLY A 119 5.42 -16.83 8.08
C GLY A 119 6.35 -16.56 9.26
N GLU A 120 6.81 -17.63 9.93
CA GLU A 120 7.92 -17.51 10.89
C GLU A 120 9.17 -16.94 10.19
N ALA A 121 10.04 -16.26 10.94
CA ALA A 121 11.27 -15.69 10.41
C ALA A 121 12.07 -16.73 9.60
N GLY A 122 12.27 -16.48 8.30
CA GLY A 122 13.02 -17.35 7.39
C GLY A 122 12.21 -18.48 6.72
N LYS A 123 10.89 -18.58 6.96
CA LYS A 123 9.99 -19.48 6.23
C LYS A 123 8.89 -18.69 5.52
N PRO A 124 8.51 -19.04 4.28
CA PRO A 124 7.32 -18.48 3.65
C PRO A 124 6.09 -18.75 4.53
N GLY A 125 5.20 -17.75 4.63
CA GLY A 125 3.86 -17.95 5.18
C GLY A 125 3.03 -18.88 4.28
N LYS A 126 1.83 -19.27 4.73
CA LYS A 126 0.88 -19.94 3.84
C LYS A 126 0.45 -18.96 2.75
N ASP A 127 0.42 -19.42 1.50
CA ASP A 127 -0.02 -18.61 0.37
C ASP A 127 -1.43 -18.07 0.61
N GLY A 128 -1.57 -16.75 0.54
CA GLY A 128 -2.87 -16.10 0.40
C GLY A 128 -3.39 -16.26 -1.04
N THR A 129 -4.62 -15.81 -1.29
CA THR A 129 -5.07 -15.58 -2.68
C THR A 129 -4.42 -14.30 -3.22
N ASP A 130 -4.08 -14.26 -4.52
CA ASP A 130 -3.48 -13.09 -5.16
C ASP A 130 -4.36 -11.84 -4.91
N GLY A 131 -3.88 -10.94 -4.04
CA GLY A 131 -4.57 -9.70 -3.71
C GLY A 131 -4.36 -8.59 -4.74
N LYS A 132 -5.33 -7.68 -4.84
CA LYS A 132 -5.22 -6.45 -5.63
C LYS A 132 -5.51 -5.26 -4.72
N VAL A 133 -4.57 -4.32 -4.62
CA VAL A 133 -4.88 -2.99 -4.07
C VAL A 133 -5.06 -2.04 -5.24
N GLU A 134 -6.24 -1.41 -5.32
CA GLU A 134 -6.56 -0.46 -6.38
C GLU A 134 -6.86 0.91 -5.79
N VAL A 135 -6.10 1.92 -6.21
CA VAL A 135 -6.35 3.33 -5.89
C VAL A 135 -6.94 3.96 -7.13
N VAL A 136 -8.25 4.20 -7.13
CA VAL A 136 -8.97 4.84 -8.25
C VAL A 136 -9.00 6.35 -8.06
N GLY A 137 -8.36 7.08 -8.96
CA GLY A 137 -8.45 8.52 -9.06
C GLY A 137 -9.68 8.98 -9.86
N LYS A 138 -10.04 10.25 -9.70
CA LYS A 138 -11.03 10.91 -10.55
C LYS A 138 -10.59 10.77 -12.02
N ASP A 139 -11.56 10.62 -12.93
CA ASP A 139 -11.33 10.53 -14.39
C ASP A 139 -10.58 9.27 -14.86
N GLY A 140 -10.67 8.16 -14.10
CA GLY A 140 -10.24 6.84 -14.57
C GLY A 140 -8.73 6.55 -14.45
N SER A 141 -7.97 7.45 -13.82
CA SER A 141 -6.60 7.17 -13.37
C SER A 141 -6.61 6.11 -12.28
N ALA A 142 -5.64 5.20 -12.28
CA ALA A 142 -5.56 4.19 -11.24
C ALA A 142 -4.12 3.74 -10.98
N VAL A 143 -3.85 3.32 -9.75
CA VAL A 143 -2.67 2.52 -9.40
C VAL A 143 -3.15 1.18 -8.89
N VAL A 144 -2.55 0.10 -9.40
CA VAL A 144 -2.86 -1.27 -9.04
C VAL A 144 -1.61 -1.95 -8.53
N ILE A 145 -1.64 -2.52 -7.33
CA ILE A 145 -0.58 -3.38 -6.82
C ILE A 145 -1.05 -4.83 -6.99
N ASN A 146 -0.33 -5.61 -7.80
CA ASN A 146 -0.68 -7.00 -8.13
C ASN A 146 0.10 -7.97 -7.24
N GLY A 147 -0.60 -8.70 -6.37
CA GLY A 147 0.01 -9.72 -5.52
C GLY A 147 0.62 -10.90 -6.29
N LYS A 148 0.08 -11.20 -7.49
CA LYS A 148 0.50 -12.32 -8.34
C LYS A 148 1.98 -12.26 -8.75
N ASP A 149 2.42 -11.09 -9.21
CA ASP A 149 3.74 -10.89 -9.81
C ASP A 149 4.50 -9.72 -9.17
N GLY A 150 3.96 -9.13 -8.11
CA GLY A 150 4.56 -8.00 -7.39
C GLY A 150 4.60 -6.70 -8.18
N SER A 151 3.91 -6.62 -9.33
CA SER A 151 3.95 -5.45 -10.18
C SER A 151 3.03 -4.32 -9.71
N ILE A 152 3.40 -3.10 -10.08
CA ILE A 152 2.59 -1.89 -9.91
C ILE A 152 2.09 -1.46 -11.29
N GLY A 153 0.81 -1.70 -11.57
CA GLY A 153 0.13 -1.14 -12.73
C GLY A 153 -0.21 0.34 -12.52
N MET A 154 0.05 1.17 -13.52
CA MET A 154 -0.23 2.60 -13.51
C MET A 154 -1.08 2.94 -14.73
N LYS A 155 -2.25 3.50 -14.49
CA LYS A 155 -3.16 4.03 -15.52
C LYS A 155 -3.19 5.55 -15.43
N GLY A 156 -2.65 6.21 -16.43
CA GLY A 156 -2.68 7.68 -16.53
C GLY A 156 -4.03 8.19 -17.04
N LYS A 157 -4.39 9.41 -16.63
CA LYS A 157 -5.61 10.13 -17.08
C LYS A 157 -5.66 10.32 -18.59
N ASP A 158 -4.51 10.55 -19.22
CA ASP A 158 -4.33 10.89 -20.65
C ASP A 158 -3.07 10.21 -21.26
N GLY A 159 -2.57 9.14 -20.63
CA GLY A 159 -1.32 8.47 -21.01
C GLY A 159 -1.47 6.97 -21.25
N ALA A 160 -0.48 6.36 -21.90
CA ALA A 160 -0.41 4.92 -22.05
C ALA A 160 -0.40 4.22 -20.68
N ASN A 161 -1.09 3.09 -20.59
CA ASN A 161 -1.01 2.23 -19.42
C ASN A 161 0.43 1.73 -19.27
N GLY A 162 0.93 1.69 -18.04
CA GLY A 162 2.25 1.19 -17.74
C GLY A 162 2.27 0.20 -16.59
N LYS A 163 3.37 -0.52 -16.47
CA LYS A 163 3.59 -1.51 -15.42
C LYS A 163 5.01 -1.38 -14.91
N LEU A 164 5.21 -1.23 -13.61
CA LEU A 164 6.52 -1.25 -12.94
C LEU A 164 6.70 -2.59 -12.21
N PHE A 165 7.82 -3.27 -12.39
CA PHE A 165 8.09 -4.56 -11.76
C PHE A 165 9.59 -4.83 -11.64
N LEU A 166 9.95 -5.91 -10.95
CA LEU A 166 11.33 -6.38 -10.84
C LEU A 166 11.53 -7.59 -11.74
N GLN A 167 12.63 -7.62 -12.48
CA GLN A 167 12.99 -8.73 -13.37
C GLN A 167 14.51 -8.90 -13.43
N LYS A 168 14.98 -10.14 -13.61
CA LYS A 168 16.39 -10.40 -13.90
C LYS A 168 16.69 -9.97 -15.34
N VAL A 169 17.55 -8.97 -15.50
CA VAL A 169 17.98 -8.45 -16.81
C VAL A 169 19.40 -8.93 -17.09
N PRO A 170 19.69 -9.54 -18.26
CA PRO A 170 21.03 -10.01 -18.62
C PRO A 170 22.10 -8.92 -18.52
N GLY A 171 23.32 -9.32 -18.18
CA GLY A 171 24.49 -8.45 -18.20
C GLY A 171 24.98 -8.18 -19.63
N LEU A 172 26.03 -7.36 -19.74
CA LEU A 172 26.72 -7.10 -21.01
C LEU A 172 27.15 -8.43 -21.66
N ASP A 173 26.97 -8.55 -22.98
CA ASP A 173 27.34 -9.72 -23.80
C ASP A 173 26.84 -11.07 -23.28
N GLY A 174 25.67 -11.07 -22.62
CA GLY A 174 25.04 -12.30 -22.12
C GLY A 174 25.66 -12.84 -20.84
N ALA A 175 26.51 -12.05 -20.17
CA ALA A 175 26.95 -12.33 -18.81
C ALA A 175 25.75 -12.43 -17.85
N ASP A 176 25.98 -13.05 -16.69
CA ASP A 176 24.96 -13.20 -15.67
C ASP A 176 24.33 -11.84 -15.29
N GLY A 177 23.01 -11.82 -15.36
CA GLY A 177 22.20 -10.63 -15.10
C GLY A 177 21.92 -10.36 -13.63
N GLU A 178 21.41 -9.16 -13.34
CA GLU A 178 20.98 -8.73 -12.01
C GLU A 178 19.48 -8.41 -12.01
N THR A 179 18.86 -8.41 -10.83
CA THR A 179 17.48 -7.95 -10.67
C THR A 179 17.41 -6.44 -10.83
N ARG A 180 16.58 -5.96 -11.76
CA ARG A 180 16.42 -4.55 -12.10
C ARG A 180 14.98 -4.10 -11.95
N MET A 181 14.78 -2.80 -11.69
CA MET A 181 13.49 -2.16 -11.88
C MET A 181 13.24 -1.99 -13.38
N VAL A 182 12.14 -2.58 -13.84
CA VAL A 182 11.68 -2.54 -15.23
C VAL A 182 10.33 -1.85 -15.28
N TYR A 183 10.16 -0.89 -16.18
CA TYR A 183 8.85 -0.34 -16.50
C TYR A 183 8.47 -0.64 -17.94
N GLU A 184 7.25 -1.12 -18.14
CA GLU A 184 6.62 -1.27 -19.43
C GLU A 184 5.82 0.00 -19.74
N ALA A 185 6.07 0.58 -20.91
CA ALA A 185 5.27 1.66 -21.49
C ALA A 185 5.16 1.42 -23.00
N ASP A 186 3.96 1.61 -23.56
CA ASP A 186 3.70 1.37 -25.00
C ASP A 186 4.10 -0.04 -25.48
N GLY A 187 3.95 -1.05 -24.62
CA GLY A 187 4.33 -2.44 -24.90
C GLY A 187 5.85 -2.69 -24.96
N LYS A 188 6.67 -1.74 -24.49
CA LYS A 188 8.13 -1.85 -24.44
C LYS A 188 8.62 -1.86 -23.01
N GLU A 189 9.44 -2.87 -22.68
CA GLU A 189 10.17 -2.92 -21.42
C GLU A 189 11.37 -1.96 -21.45
N ASN A 190 11.50 -1.18 -20.39
CA ASN A 190 12.59 -0.26 -20.17
C ASN A 190 13.21 -0.52 -18.81
N VAL A 191 14.53 -0.56 -18.75
CA VAL A 191 15.28 -0.79 -17.51
C VAL A 191 15.64 0.55 -16.88
N VAL A 192 15.30 0.74 -15.60
CA VAL A 192 15.70 1.93 -14.85
C VAL A 192 17.19 1.84 -14.52
N ALA A 193 17.95 2.88 -14.85
CA ALA A 193 19.38 2.95 -14.55
C ALA A 193 19.64 3.34 -13.08
N THR A 194 20.70 2.80 -12.49
CA THR A 194 21.23 3.12 -11.16
C THR A 194 22.62 3.74 -11.28
N LYS A 195 23.17 4.27 -10.18
CA LYS A 195 24.54 4.82 -10.18
C LYS A 195 25.64 3.76 -10.37
N ASP A 196 25.32 2.48 -10.25
CA ASP A 196 26.27 1.38 -10.47
C ASP A 196 26.36 0.95 -11.95
N ASP A 197 25.41 1.41 -12.77
CA ASP A 197 25.48 1.28 -14.22
C ASP A 197 26.45 2.28 -14.82
N GLY A 198 26.66 2.16 -16.12
CA GLY A 198 27.40 3.11 -16.92
C GLY A 198 27.82 2.47 -18.23
N PHE A 199 29.03 2.76 -18.69
CA PHE A 199 29.59 2.19 -19.91
C PHE A 199 31.03 1.72 -19.69
N PHE A 200 31.49 0.83 -20.56
CA PHE A 200 32.88 0.40 -20.60
C PHE A 200 33.64 1.25 -21.60
N VAL A 201 34.88 1.61 -21.25
CA VAL A 201 35.84 2.25 -22.15
C VAL A 201 37.02 1.31 -22.33
N GLU A 202 37.27 0.92 -23.57
CA GLU A 202 38.40 0.08 -23.94
C GLU A 202 39.37 0.89 -24.79
N GLY A 203 40.65 0.57 -24.66
CA GLY A 203 41.68 0.98 -25.62
C GLY A 203 42.23 -0.26 -26.34
N ASP A 204 43.17 -0.05 -27.25
CA ASP A 204 43.73 -1.08 -28.13
C ASP A 204 44.23 -2.34 -27.44
N MET A 205 44.56 -2.26 -26.14
CA MET A 205 45.08 -3.40 -25.37
C MET A 205 43.99 -4.36 -24.87
N GLY A 206 42.69 -4.11 -25.13
CA GLY A 206 41.57 -5.08 -25.08
C GLY A 206 41.22 -5.75 -23.74
N ASP A 207 42.16 -5.91 -22.80
CA ASP A 207 42.00 -6.65 -21.54
C ASP A 207 41.78 -5.74 -20.31
N LYS A 208 41.81 -4.41 -20.52
CA LYS A 208 41.77 -3.39 -19.46
C LYS A 208 40.63 -2.40 -19.66
N SER A 209 39.41 -2.90 -19.80
CA SER A 209 38.24 -2.05 -19.88
C SER A 209 38.04 -1.26 -18.57
N ILE A 210 37.80 0.04 -18.70
CA ILE A 210 37.45 0.91 -17.58
C ILE A 210 35.92 0.90 -17.48
N LYS A 211 35.39 0.38 -16.36
CA LYS A 211 33.96 0.52 -16.05
C LYS A 211 33.69 1.94 -15.55
N GLN A 212 33.19 2.80 -16.43
CA GLN A 212 32.81 4.17 -16.11
C GLN A 212 31.36 4.19 -15.62
N LYS A 213 31.17 4.39 -14.31
CA LYS A 213 29.83 4.46 -13.70
C LYS A 213 29.12 5.80 -13.99
N LEU A 214 27.79 5.79 -13.99
CA LEU A 214 26.98 7.00 -14.05
C LEU A 214 27.32 7.93 -12.87
N ASN A 215 27.26 9.24 -13.12
CA ASN A 215 27.62 10.27 -12.13
C ASN A 215 29.05 10.13 -11.56
N THR A 216 30.00 9.70 -12.40
CA THR A 216 31.44 9.71 -12.06
C THR A 216 32.26 10.43 -13.13
N LEU A 217 33.45 10.89 -12.76
CA LEU A 217 34.34 11.65 -13.63
C LEU A 217 35.25 10.70 -14.43
N LEU A 218 35.19 10.75 -15.77
CA LEU A 218 36.17 10.13 -16.65
C LEU A 218 37.29 11.15 -16.93
N ARG A 219 38.55 10.76 -16.76
CA ARG A 219 39.71 11.60 -17.09
C ARG A 219 40.46 11.02 -18.28
N VAL A 220 40.59 11.81 -19.33
CA VAL A 220 41.46 11.53 -20.48
C VAL A 220 42.61 12.53 -20.42
N ARG A 221 43.86 12.07 -20.32
CA ARG A 221 45.04 12.93 -20.10
C ARG A 221 46.18 12.53 -21.04
N GLY A 222 46.70 13.50 -21.80
CA GLY A 222 47.86 13.33 -22.69
C GLY A 222 49.23 13.60 -22.04
N GLY A 223 49.28 14.09 -20.79
CA GLY A 223 50.51 14.21 -20.00
C GLY A 223 51.05 15.64 -19.85
N ASN A 224 50.99 16.48 -20.89
CA ASN A 224 51.35 17.91 -20.77
C ASN A 224 50.18 18.70 -20.12
N LYS A 225 50.51 19.63 -19.22
CA LYS A 225 49.55 20.43 -18.43
C LYS A 225 49.51 21.90 -18.85
N GLU A 226 50.45 22.36 -19.67
CA GLU A 226 50.58 23.75 -20.10
C GLU A 226 49.95 23.92 -21.49
N GLU A 227 48.81 24.61 -21.57
CA GLU A 227 48.04 24.73 -22.82
C GLU A 227 48.84 25.38 -23.97
N LYS A 228 49.71 26.36 -23.64
CA LYS A 228 50.59 27.03 -24.60
C LYS A 228 51.66 26.11 -25.23
N GLU A 229 51.91 24.95 -24.64
CA GLU A 229 52.87 23.95 -25.15
C GLU A 229 52.19 22.88 -26.02
N LEU A 230 50.86 22.97 -26.19
CA LEU A 230 50.09 22.04 -27.00
C LEU A 230 49.89 22.56 -28.43
N THR A 231 49.75 21.65 -29.38
CA THR A 231 49.42 21.98 -30.76
C THR A 231 47.97 21.65 -31.08
N GLU A 232 47.33 22.50 -31.87
CA GLU A 232 45.99 22.24 -32.41
C GLU A 232 46.06 21.44 -33.72
N ASN A 233 44.96 20.77 -34.07
CA ASN A 233 44.73 20.13 -35.38
C ASN A 233 45.67 18.97 -35.78
N ASN A 234 46.61 18.58 -34.92
CA ASN A 234 47.52 17.46 -35.19
C ASN A 234 46.96 16.09 -34.78
N ILE A 235 45.90 16.06 -33.96
CA ILE A 235 45.20 14.85 -33.53
C ILE A 235 43.76 14.90 -34.04
N GLY A 236 43.38 13.92 -34.84
CA GLY A 236 42.02 13.70 -35.30
C GLY A 236 41.33 12.60 -34.48
N VAL A 237 40.03 12.76 -34.27
CA VAL A 237 39.16 11.75 -33.66
C VAL A 237 38.09 11.35 -34.67
N VAL A 238 37.98 10.07 -34.98
CA VAL A 238 37.04 9.53 -35.98
C VAL A 238 36.24 8.40 -35.37
N GLY A 239 34.92 8.37 -35.58
CA GLY A 239 34.08 7.26 -35.13
C GLY A 239 34.43 5.96 -35.85
N SER A 240 34.53 4.87 -35.10
CA SER A 240 34.79 3.52 -35.62
C SER A 240 33.49 2.71 -35.75
N THR A 241 33.49 1.70 -36.63
CA THR A 241 32.35 0.81 -36.87
C THR A 241 32.06 -0.16 -35.72
N ASP A 242 33.03 -0.35 -34.83
CA ASP A 242 32.93 -1.20 -33.64
C ASP A 242 32.38 -0.46 -32.41
N ARG A 243 31.77 0.72 -32.62
CA ARG A 243 31.27 1.63 -31.57
C ARG A 243 32.39 2.32 -30.76
N GLY A 244 33.62 2.36 -31.28
CA GLY A 244 34.76 3.07 -30.71
C GLY A 244 35.07 4.46 -31.33
N LEU A 245 36.15 5.07 -30.86
CA LEU A 245 36.73 6.31 -31.39
C LEU A 245 38.21 6.07 -31.74
N ASP A 246 38.57 6.22 -33.01
CA ASP A 246 39.97 6.17 -33.44
C ASP A 246 40.65 7.52 -33.21
N ILE A 247 41.78 7.51 -32.51
CA ILE A 247 42.63 8.69 -32.32
C ILE A 247 43.81 8.60 -33.30
N LYS A 248 43.92 9.54 -34.24
CA LYS A 248 44.90 9.49 -35.34
C LYS A 248 45.73 10.76 -35.40
N LEU A 249 47.00 10.63 -35.76
CA LEU A 249 47.84 11.77 -36.13
C LEU A 249 47.44 12.31 -37.51
N ALA A 250 47.53 13.62 -37.70
CA ALA A 250 47.40 14.24 -39.00
C ALA A 250 48.55 13.79 -39.93
N LYS A 251 48.27 13.61 -41.23
CA LYS A 251 49.32 13.26 -42.22
C LYS A 251 50.44 14.30 -42.28
N ASN A 252 50.08 15.56 -42.12
CA ASN A 252 51.00 16.68 -42.05
C ASN A 252 50.90 17.29 -40.66
N LEU A 253 51.91 17.06 -39.83
CA LEU A 253 52.02 17.70 -38.51
C LEU A 253 52.47 19.14 -38.70
N LYS A 254 51.72 20.08 -38.14
CA LYS A 254 51.97 21.53 -38.27
C LYS A 254 52.21 22.16 -36.90
N ASN A 255 52.90 23.29 -36.88
CA ASN A 255 53.13 24.10 -35.67
C ASN A 255 53.86 23.35 -34.53
N LEU A 256 54.64 22.32 -34.86
CA LEU A 256 55.56 21.70 -33.91
C LEU A 256 56.83 22.55 -33.81
N GLU A 257 57.32 22.78 -32.59
CA GLU A 257 58.60 23.45 -32.36
C GLU A 257 59.79 22.50 -32.60
N SER A 258 59.67 21.26 -32.11
CA SER A 258 60.69 20.22 -32.32
C SER A 258 60.12 18.82 -32.15
N ALA A 259 60.85 17.82 -32.63
CA ALA A 259 60.66 16.42 -32.32
C ALA A 259 62.00 15.79 -31.90
N THR A 260 62.01 15.11 -30.76
CA THR A 260 63.20 14.48 -30.18
C THR A 260 63.02 12.97 -30.14
N PHE A 261 64.00 12.26 -30.69
CA PHE A 261 64.05 10.81 -30.75
C PHE A 261 65.26 10.33 -29.97
N THR A 262 65.02 9.57 -28.89
CA THR A 262 66.07 9.02 -28.03
C THR A 262 66.02 7.50 -28.07
N LYS A 263 67.17 6.86 -28.30
CA LYS A 263 67.29 5.42 -28.26
C LYS A 263 68.53 5.00 -27.49
N THR A 264 68.34 4.14 -26.50
CA THR A 264 69.43 3.46 -25.79
C THR A 264 69.53 2.04 -26.31
N VAL A 265 70.74 1.61 -26.65
CA VAL A 265 71.04 0.24 -27.06
C VAL A 265 72.14 -0.31 -26.16
N THR A 266 71.89 -1.44 -25.54
CA THR A 266 72.89 -2.18 -24.77
C THR A 266 73.84 -2.89 -25.73
N THR A 267 75.14 -2.55 -25.64
CA THR A 267 76.21 -3.19 -26.41
C THR A 267 77.12 -4.00 -25.47
N PRO A 268 77.97 -4.89 -25.99
CA PRO A 268 78.98 -5.58 -25.17
C PRO A 268 79.92 -4.64 -24.40
N ASN A 269 80.05 -3.38 -24.84
CA ASN A 269 80.90 -2.36 -24.24
C ASN A 269 80.12 -1.36 -23.36
N GLY A 270 78.84 -1.63 -23.07
CA GLY A 270 77.95 -0.77 -22.29
C GLY A 270 76.80 -0.18 -23.10
N ASP A 271 75.95 0.60 -22.42
CA ASP A 271 74.80 1.26 -23.03
C ASP A 271 75.24 2.49 -23.83
N VAL A 272 74.78 2.56 -25.08
CA VAL A 272 74.98 3.73 -25.94
C VAL A 272 73.63 4.38 -26.17
N THR A 273 73.53 5.68 -25.87
CA THR A 273 72.33 6.49 -26.12
C THR A 273 72.57 7.46 -27.27
N THR A 274 71.69 7.41 -28.27
CA THR A 274 71.64 8.39 -29.35
C THR A 274 70.44 9.31 -29.18
N VAL A 275 70.63 10.59 -29.51
CA VAL A 275 69.57 11.59 -29.53
C VAL A 275 69.57 12.24 -30.91
N THR A 276 68.41 12.25 -31.55
CA THR A 276 68.17 13.01 -32.78
C THR A 276 67.08 14.04 -32.52
N THR A 277 67.36 15.30 -32.79
CA THR A 277 66.36 16.38 -32.70
C THR A 277 66.14 16.96 -34.08
N ILE A 278 64.87 17.14 -34.44
CA ILE A 278 64.44 17.87 -35.65
C ILE A 278 63.72 19.14 -35.18
N ASN A 279 64.16 20.30 -35.65
CA ASN A 279 63.55 21.60 -35.36
C ASN A 279 63.71 22.57 -36.55
N ASP A 280 63.42 23.85 -36.32
CA ASP A 280 63.54 24.95 -37.29
C ASP A 280 64.97 25.13 -37.86
N LYS A 281 66.00 24.64 -37.16
CA LYS A 281 67.41 24.72 -37.57
C LYS A 281 67.90 23.49 -38.32
N GLY A 282 67.06 22.46 -38.49
CA GLY A 282 67.39 21.23 -39.19
C GLY A 282 67.48 20.01 -38.26
N MET A 283 68.32 19.04 -38.62
CA MET A 283 68.52 17.80 -37.88
C MET A 283 69.83 17.86 -37.09
N THR A 284 69.80 17.49 -35.81
CA THR A 284 71.01 17.32 -34.98
C THR A 284 71.10 15.88 -34.50
N ILE A 285 72.26 15.24 -34.64
CA ILE A 285 72.52 13.86 -34.21
C ILE A 285 73.62 13.86 -33.14
N GLY A 286 73.41 13.17 -32.01
CA GLY A 286 74.40 13.07 -30.93
C GLY A 286 74.52 11.66 -30.36
N THR A 287 75.69 11.37 -29.76
CA THR A 287 75.99 10.16 -28.98
C THR A 287 76.45 10.58 -27.58
N GLY A 288 75.64 10.38 -26.54
CA GLY A 288 75.90 10.96 -25.20
C GLY A 288 75.90 12.50 -25.18
N ASP A 289 76.65 13.13 -24.27
CA ASP A 289 76.74 14.60 -24.07
C ASP A 289 77.44 15.37 -25.22
N LYS A 290 77.67 14.75 -26.39
CA LYS A 290 78.35 15.41 -27.53
C LYS A 290 77.51 15.29 -28.79
N ALA A 291 77.08 16.44 -29.31
CA ALA A 291 76.49 16.57 -30.63
C ALA A 291 77.56 16.38 -31.73
N LEU A 292 77.23 15.61 -32.76
CA LEU A 292 77.94 15.57 -34.03
C LEU A 292 77.15 16.45 -34.99
N ALA A 293 77.75 17.59 -35.36
CA ALA A 293 77.18 18.53 -36.33
C ALA A 293 77.26 17.97 -37.75
#